data_AF-A0A559RMB3-F1
#
_entry.id   AF-A0A559RMB3-F1
#
_cell.length_a   1.000
_cell.length_b   1.000
_cell.length_c   1.000
_cell.angle_alpha   90.00
_cell.angle_beta   90.00
_cell.angle_gamma   90.00
#
_symmetry.space_group_name_H-M   'P 1'
#
loop_
_entity.id
_entity.type
_entity.pdbx_description
1 polymer ?
#
loop_
_entity_poly.entity_id
_entity_poly.type
_entity_poly.pdbx_seq_one_letter_code
_entity_poly.pdbx_strand_id
1 'polypeptide(L)'
;MDKKVLKQTVIDSIMDRAIAINKACAEQCRDFEIMLSRKRKNTLILRWTSINISNEDNPVQQYRYECFQTDGTPQLCSVHYADQEEANEFVWSLEPLYHQLYAIDHKL
;
A
#
# COMPACT_ATOMS: atom_id res chain seq x y z
N MET A 1 10.99 -5.38 -18.31
CA MET A 1 11.04 -5.95 -16.94
C MET A 1 9.96 -6.99 -16.88
N ASP A 2 10.31 -8.26 -16.68
CA ASP A 2 9.32 -9.33 -16.53
C ASP A 2 8.36 -8.97 -15.38
N LYS A 3 7.05 -8.97 -15.66
CA LYS A 3 6.04 -8.71 -14.62
C LYS A 3 6.25 -9.72 -13.50
N LYS A 4 6.70 -9.25 -12.33
CA LYS A 4 6.89 -10.09 -11.15
C LYS A 4 5.52 -10.55 -10.67
N VAL A 5 5.13 -11.76 -11.04
CA VAL A 5 3.88 -12.37 -10.58
C VAL A 5 4.07 -12.83 -9.13
N LEU A 6 3.29 -12.28 -8.22
CA LEU A 6 3.30 -12.69 -6.82
C LEU A 6 2.56 -14.03 -6.68
N LYS A 7 3.05 -14.87 -5.76
CA LYS A 7 2.31 -16.07 -5.35
C LYS A 7 1.02 -15.63 -4.65
N GLN A 8 -0.06 -16.35 -4.89
CA GLN A 8 -1.37 -16.05 -4.27
C GLN A 8 -1.26 -15.99 -2.75
N THR A 9 -0.52 -16.91 -2.12
CA THR A 9 -0.33 -16.94 -0.66
C THR A 9 0.31 -15.65 -0.10
N VAL A 10 1.19 -15.01 -0.87
CA VAL A 10 1.83 -13.74 -0.48
C VAL A 10 0.82 -12.59 -0.62
N ILE A 11 0.02 -12.61 -1.69
CA ILE A 11 -1.05 -11.62 -1.89
C ILE A 11 -2.05 -11.72 -0.74
N ASP A 12 -2.53 -12.93 -0.43
CA ASP A 12 -3.50 -13.17 0.64
C ASP A 12 -2.96 -12.69 2.00
N SER A 13 -1.72 -13.03 2.34
CA SER A 13 -1.10 -12.57 3.59
C SER A 13 -1.02 -11.05 3.72
N ILE A 14 -0.69 -10.35 2.63
CA ILE A 14 -0.60 -8.88 2.63
C ILE A 14 -2.02 -8.27 2.63
N MET A 15 -2.99 -8.91 1.99
CA MET A 15 -4.37 -8.47 1.97
C MET A 15 -5.08 -8.72 3.31
N ASP A 16 -4.76 -9.78 4.03
CA ASP A 16 -5.22 -9.99 5.41
C ASP A 16 -4.78 -8.84 6.31
N ARG A 17 -3.56 -8.34 6.10
CA ARG A 17 -3.07 -7.13 6.76
C ARG A 17 -3.85 -5.89 6.33
N ALA A 18 -4.17 -5.72 5.05
CA ALA A 18 -5.04 -4.64 4.57
C ALA A 18 -6.44 -4.68 5.24
N ILE A 19 -7.05 -5.86 5.37
CA ILE A 19 -8.33 -6.04 6.06
C ILE A 19 -8.22 -5.63 7.53
N ALA A 20 -7.16 -6.05 8.21
CA ALA A 20 -6.92 -5.68 9.61
C ALA A 20 -6.76 -4.16 9.78
N ILE A 21 -6.02 -3.50 8.87
CA ILE A 21 -5.89 -2.04 8.85
C ILE A 21 -7.25 -1.40 8.66
N ASN A 22 -8.01 -1.82 7.65
CA ASN A 22 -9.33 -1.25 7.37
C ASN A 22 -10.28 -1.37 8.56
N LYS A 23 -10.30 -2.52 9.25
CA LYS A 23 -11.13 -2.73 10.46
C LYS A 23 -10.72 -1.87 11.65
N ALA A 24 -9.44 -1.52 11.76
CA ALA A 24 -8.90 -0.72 12.86
C ALA A 24 -8.86 0.79 12.57
N CYS A 25 -9.08 1.19 11.31
CA CYS A 25 -8.96 2.56 10.85
C CYS A 25 -10.26 3.32 11.17
N ALA A 26 -10.19 4.31 12.07
CA ALA A 26 -11.28 5.25 12.30
C ALA A 26 -11.48 6.20 11.10
N GLU A 27 -10.42 6.39 10.31
CA GLU A 27 -10.43 7.10 9.04
C GLU A 27 -10.96 6.17 7.92
N GLN A 28 -11.49 6.71 6.83
CA GLN A 28 -11.90 5.86 5.70
C GLN A 28 -10.66 5.39 4.93
N CYS A 29 -10.14 4.21 5.30
CA CYS A 29 -9.03 3.54 4.64
C CYS A 29 -9.52 2.78 3.39
N ARG A 30 -8.99 3.08 2.19
CA ARG A 30 -9.39 2.45 0.92
C ARG A 30 -8.25 2.36 -0.08
N ASP A 31 -8.51 1.76 -1.24
CA ASP A 31 -7.58 1.64 -2.38
C ASP A 31 -6.26 0.93 -2.01
N PHE A 32 -6.36 -0.24 -1.38
CA PHE A 32 -5.16 -1.01 -1.03
C PHE A 32 -4.50 -1.63 -2.26
N GLU A 33 -3.20 -1.46 -2.38
CA GLU A 33 -2.41 -1.92 -3.52
C GLU A 33 -1.08 -2.49 -3.05
N ILE A 34 -0.69 -3.64 -3.61
CA ILE A 34 0.65 -4.19 -3.45
C ILE A 34 1.50 -3.67 -4.58
N MET A 35 2.58 -2.99 -4.23
CA MET A 35 3.49 -2.32 -5.13
C MET A 35 4.91 -2.88 -4.98
N LEU A 36 5.70 -2.66 -6.03
CA LEU A 36 7.13 -2.88 -6.04
C LEU A 36 7.82 -1.58 -6.41
N SER A 37 8.87 -1.21 -5.67
CA SER A 37 9.76 -0.14 -6.11
C SER A 37 10.89 -0.73 -6.94
N ARG A 38 11.17 -0.13 -8.11
CA ARG A 38 12.36 -0.48 -8.91
C ARG A 38 13.67 -0.25 -8.13
N LYS A 39 13.68 0.70 -7.19
CA LYS A 39 14.82 0.97 -6.30
C LYS A 39 14.97 -0.07 -5.18
N ARG A 40 13.88 -0.75 -4.78
CA ARG A 40 13.87 -1.76 -3.71
C ARG A 40 13.23 -3.06 -4.16
N LYS A 41 13.92 -3.79 -5.05
CA LYS A 41 13.44 -5.02 -5.71
C LYS A 41 13.08 -6.18 -4.75
N ASN A 42 13.56 -6.12 -3.51
CA ASN A 42 13.35 -7.13 -2.47
C ASN A 42 12.31 -6.70 -1.42
N THR A 43 11.53 -5.65 -1.70
CA THR A 43 10.52 -5.14 -0.78
C THR A 43 9.20 -4.95 -1.51
N LEU A 44 8.17 -5.58 -0.98
CA LEU A 44 6.79 -5.32 -1.37
C LEU A 44 6.24 -4.19 -0.51
N ILE A 45 5.40 -3.35 -1.09
CA ILE A 45 4.86 -2.17 -0.42
C ILE A 45 3.35 -2.25 -0.52
N LEU A 46 2.67 -2.35 0.61
CA LEU A 46 1.24 -2.13 0.68
C LEU A 46 1.01 -0.63 0.76
N ARG A 47 0.37 -0.05 -0.25
CA ARG A 47 -0.09 1.33 -0.26
C ARG A 47 -1.59 1.36 -0.03
N TRP A 48 -2.08 2.33 0.73
CA TRP A 48 -3.52 2.64 0.80
C TRP A 48 -3.75 4.12 1.00
N THR A 49 -4.96 4.55 0.70
CA THR A 49 -5.43 5.90 0.94
C THR A 49 -6.18 5.94 2.26
N SER A 50 -5.84 6.88 3.13
CA SER A 50 -6.66 7.23 4.28
C SER A 50 -7.32 8.59 4.03
N ILE A 51 -8.62 8.68 4.32
CA ILE A 51 -9.36 9.94 4.25
C ILE A 51 -9.86 10.28 5.64
N ASN A 52 -9.31 11.36 6.17
CA ASN A 52 -9.76 11.93 7.42
C ASN A 52 -10.84 12.99 7.13
N ILE A 53 -12.07 12.68 7.51
CA ILE A 53 -13.26 13.55 7.35
C ILE A 53 -13.63 14.26 8.65
N SER A 54 -12.72 14.34 9.63
CA SER A 54 -13.00 15.03 10.91
C SER A 54 -13.34 16.51 10.70
N ASN A 55 -12.90 17.09 9.57
CA ASN A 55 -13.36 18.37 9.07
C ASN A 55 -14.02 18.15 7.70
N GLU A 56 -15.35 18.16 7.64
CA GLU A 56 -16.11 17.89 6.42
C GLU A 56 -15.84 18.94 5.31
N ASP A 57 -15.55 20.18 5.70
CA ASP A 57 -15.23 21.26 4.75
C ASP A 57 -13.82 21.14 4.16
N ASN A 58 -12.93 20.37 4.80
CA ASN A 58 -11.56 20.16 4.35
C ASN A 58 -11.07 18.73 4.65
N PRO A 59 -11.59 17.73 3.91
CA PRO A 59 -11.17 16.35 4.10
C PRO A 59 -9.70 16.20 3.70
N VAL A 60 -8.91 15.61 4.59
CA VAL A 60 -7.47 15.39 4.35
C VAL A 60 -7.27 13.97 3.84
N GLN A 61 -6.83 13.86 2.59
CA GLN A 61 -6.44 12.59 1.98
C GLN A 61 -4.94 12.37 2.14
N GLN A 62 -4.55 11.21 2.66
CA GLN A 62 -3.16 10.82 2.87
C GLN A 62 -2.86 9.45 2.28
N TYR A 63 -1.74 9.32 1.59
CA TYR A 63 -1.21 8.00 1.23
C TYR A 63 -0.43 7.43 2.41
N ARG A 64 -0.73 6.20 2.77
CA ARG A 64 -0.01 5.42 3.78
C ARG A 64 0.63 4.21 3.12
N TYR A 65 1.72 3.76 3.73
CA TYR A 65 2.57 2.69 3.21
C TYR A 65 3.01 1.77 4.34
N GLU A 66 3.02 0.47 4.08
CA GLU A 66 3.64 -0.55 4.96
C GLU A 66 4.48 -1.49 4.09
N CYS A 67 5.65 -1.90 4.57
CA CYS A 67 6.55 -2.75 3.80
C CYS A 67 6.50 -4.20 4.24
N PHE A 68 6.72 -5.07 3.26
CA PHE A 68 6.79 -6.50 3.41
C PHE A 68 8.03 -7.02 2.69
N GLN A 69 8.58 -8.11 3.17
CA GLN A 69 9.53 -8.91 2.41
C GLN A 69 8.83 -9.56 1.21
N THR A 70 9.60 -10.13 0.29
CA THR A 70 9.03 -10.77 -0.92
C THR A 70 8.19 -12.01 -0.63
N ASP A 71 8.28 -12.56 0.58
CA ASP A 71 7.49 -13.68 1.08
C ASP A 71 6.20 -13.24 1.80
N GLY A 72 5.95 -11.93 1.95
CA GLY A 72 4.79 -11.39 2.66
C GLY A 72 5.01 -11.13 4.14
N THR A 73 6.20 -11.37 4.68
CA THR A 73 6.52 -11.07 6.09
C THR A 73 6.58 -9.55 6.29
N PRO A 74 5.85 -8.97 7.28
CA PRO A 74 5.95 -7.55 7.59
C PRO A 74 7.37 -7.16 7.97
N GLN A 75 7.83 -6.00 7.50
CA GLN A 75 9.12 -5.44 7.89
C GLN A 75 8.98 -3.96 8.23
N LEU A 76 9.68 -3.53 9.26
CA LEU A 76 9.85 -2.12 9.57
C LEU A 76 10.77 -1.52 8.51
N CYS A 77 10.19 -0.84 7.53
CA CYS A 77 10.95 -0.02 6.59
C CYS A 77 10.87 1.44 7.02
N SER A 78 11.99 1.98 7.52
CA SER A 78 12.20 3.42 7.47
C SER A 78 12.88 3.72 6.14
N VAL A 79 12.15 4.35 5.22
CA VAL A 79 12.76 4.85 4.00
C VAL A 79 13.31 6.23 4.30
N HIS A 80 14.63 6.31 4.44
CA HIS A 80 15.32 7.59 4.54
C HIS A 80 15.63 8.09 3.12
N TYR A 81 15.38 9.37 2.89
CA TYR A 81 15.72 10.08 1.65
C TYR A 81 16.65 11.24 2.02
N ALA A 82 17.68 11.45 1.22
CA ALA A 82 18.62 12.56 1.39
C ALA A 82 17.97 13.90 1.05
N ASP A 83 17.04 13.90 0.08
CA ASP A 83 16.33 15.08 -0.39
C ASP A 83 14.94 14.73 -0.96
N GLN A 84 14.20 15.77 -1.36
CA GLN A 84 12.86 15.64 -1.94
C GLN A 84 12.88 14.97 -3.31
N GLU A 85 13.95 15.12 -4.08
CA GLU A 85 14.07 14.52 -5.42
C GLU A 85 14.17 12.99 -5.30
N GLU A 86 14.98 12.51 -4.37
CA GLU A 86 15.11 11.08 -4.07
C GLU A 86 13.79 10.48 -3.56
N ALA A 87 13.06 11.22 -2.73
CA ALA A 87 11.74 10.83 -2.24
C ALA A 87 10.71 10.73 -3.38
N ASN A 88 10.68 11.73 -4.26
CA ASN A 88 9.80 11.73 -5.44
C ASN A 88 10.14 10.59 -6.38
N GLU A 89 11.43 10.34 -6.63
CA GLU A 89 11.88 9.26 -7.51
C GLU A 89 11.48 7.89 -6.94
N PHE A 90 11.52 7.70 -5.61
CA PHE A 90 10.99 6.48 -5.00
C PHE A 90 9.50 6.33 -5.30
N VAL A 91 8.70 7.36 -5.05
CA VAL A 91 7.24 7.33 -5.29
C VAL A 91 6.93 7.06 -6.76
N TRP A 92 7.63 7.70 -7.68
CA TRP A 92 7.48 7.48 -9.13
C TRP A 92 7.97 6.10 -9.59
N SER A 93 8.88 5.48 -8.84
CA SER A 93 9.36 4.12 -9.12
C SER A 93 8.40 3.01 -8.69
N LEU A 94 7.31 3.35 -7.98
CA LEU A 94 6.33 2.39 -7.51
C LEU A 94 5.47 1.88 -8.67
N GLU A 95 5.51 0.57 -8.87
CA GLU A 95 4.71 -0.12 -9.87
C GLU A 95 3.70 -1.03 -9.17
N PRO A 96 2.40 -0.92 -9.50
CA PRO A 96 1.40 -1.80 -8.92
C PRO A 96 1.60 -3.23 -9.43
N LEU A 97 1.71 -4.18 -8.49
CA LEU A 97 1.73 -5.62 -8.77
C LEU A 97 0.37 -6.26 -8.58
N TYR A 98 -0.42 -5.74 -7.64
CA TYR A 98 -1.77 -6.20 -7.36
C TYR A 98 -2.62 -5.05 -6.81
N HIS A 99 -3.82 -4.89 -7.35
CA HIS A 99 -4.81 -3.98 -6.83
C HIS A 99 -5.85 -4.80 -6.06
N GLN A 100 -6.18 -4.39 -4.83
CA GLN A 100 -7.21 -5.07 -4.06
C GLN A 100 -8.56 -4.89 -4.75
N LEU A 101 -9.04 -5.96 -5.37
CA LEU A 101 -10.40 -6.07 -5.88
C LEU A 101 -11.30 -6.49 -4.72
N TYR A 102 -11.40 -5.69 -3.65
CA TYR A 102 -12.66 -5.80 -2.92
C TYR A 102 -13.72 -5.30 -3.87
N ALA A 103 -14.64 -6.20 -4.21
CA ALA A 103 -15.93 -5.81 -4.69
C ALA A 103 -16.33 -4.60 -3.85
N ILE A 104 -16.66 -3.51 -4.52
CA ILE A 104 -17.68 -2.66 -3.96
C ILE A 104 -18.82 -3.64 -3.69
N ASP A 105 -18.96 -4.11 -2.45
CA ASP A 105 -20.12 -4.87 -2.06
C ASP A 105 -21.22 -3.82 -1.96
N HIS A 106 -21.69 -3.41 -3.14
CA HIS A 106 -23.03 -2.90 -3.35
C HIS A 106 -24.02 -4.07 -3.24
N LYS A 107 -23.87 -4.91 -2.22
CA LYS A 107 -24.94 -5.74 -1.67
C LYS A 107 -25.28 -5.11 -0.32
N LEU A 108 -26.44 -4.54 -0.09
CA LEU A 108 -27.67 -4.44 -0.86
C LEU A 108 -28.45 -3.29 -0.21
#